data_AF-A0A9Q1MW07-F1
#
_entry.id   AF-A0A9Q1MW07-F1
#
_cell.length_a   1.000
_cell.length_b   1.000
_cell.length_c   1.000
_cell.angle_alpha   90.00
_cell.angle_beta   90.00
_cell.angle_gamma   90.00
#
_symmetry.space_group_name_H-M   'P 1'
#
loop_
_entity.id
_entity.type
_entity.pdbx_description
1 polymer ?
#
loop_
_entity_poly.entity_id
_entity_poly.type
_entity_poly.pdbx_seq_one_letter_code
_entity_poly.pdbx_strand_id
1 'polypeptide(L)'
;MQAAASISKLQHSSPPAAWIDPLKNCAFKYKVVLEASVPEATEALTKGNPKFAEDAVVGSHGEADGCEQSFGGSKSPLTALNTAVRDLSDVARAIIRTLLLQ
;
A
#
# COMPACT_ATOMS: atom_id res chain seq x y z
N MET A 1 -7.75 0.44 -7.08
CA MET A 1 -7.28 -0.68 -6.21
C MET A 1 -8.40 -1.18 -5.33
N GLN A 2 -8.54 -2.51 -5.17
CA GLN A 2 -9.60 -3.14 -4.36
C GLN A 2 -9.53 -2.76 -2.87
N ALA A 3 -8.32 -2.54 -2.32
CA ALA A 3 -8.14 -2.14 -0.92
C ALA A 3 -8.85 -0.83 -0.55
N ALA A 4 -8.62 0.25 -1.31
CA ALA A 4 -9.26 1.55 -1.06
C ALA A 4 -10.79 1.48 -1.16
N ALA A 5 -11.32 0.70 -2.12
CA ALA A 5 -12.76 0.48 -2.25
C ALA A 5 -13.33 -0.31 -1.05
N SER A 6 -12.64 -1.36 -0.60
CA SER A 6 -13.03 -2.12 0.59
C SER A 6 -12.98 -1.27 1.86
N ILE A 7 -11.97 -0.43 2.03
CA ILE A 7 -11.87 0.51 3.16
C ILE A 7 -13.06 1.46 3.18
N SER A 8 -13.34 2.11 2.04
CA SER A 8 -14.48 3.02 1.92
C SER A 8 -15.80 2.31 2.25
N LYS A 9 -16.01 1.10 1.71
CA LYS A 9 -17.20 0.30 2.03
C LYS A 9 -17.32 0.02 3.53
N LEU A 10 -16.23 -0.42 4.18
CA LEU A 10 -16.21 -0.73 5.61
C LEU A 10 -16.51 0.51 6.47
N GLN A 11 -15.96 1.67 6.12
CA GLN A 11 -16.20 2.93 6.82
C GLN A 11 -17.68 3.35 6.79
N HIS A 12 -18.38 3.09 5.69
CA HIS A 12 -19.79 3.45 5.51
C HIS A 12 -20.78 2.35 5.93
N SER A 13 -20.31 1.21 6.41
CA SER A 13 -21.16 0.06 6.78
C SER A 13 -21.32 -0.11 8.30
N SER A 14 -21.33 1.00 9.05
CA SER A 14 -21.40 0.99 10.52
C SER A 14 -20.34 0.08 11.17
N PRO A 15 -19.05 0.35 10.96
CA PRO A 15 -17.98 -0.51 11.45
C PRO A 15 -17.96 -0.57 12.99
N PRO A 16 -17.40 -1.65 13.58
CA PRO A 16 -17.10 -1.70 15.01
C PRO A 16 -16.29 -0.49 15.45
N ALA A 17 -16.50 0.01 16.68
CA ALA A 17 -15.77 1.16 17.21
C ALA A 17 -14.24 0.98 17.14
N ALA A 18 -13.77 -0.24 17.41
CA ALA A 18 -12.36 -0.62 17.31
C ALA A 18 -11.76 -0.50 15.90
N TRP A 19 -12.59 -0.41 14.85
CA TRP A 19 -12.15 -0.30 13.45
C TRP A 19 -12.19 1.12 12.91
N ILE A 20 -12.79 2.08 13.63
CA ILE A 20 -12.95 3.46 13.12
C ILE A 20 -11.59 4.10 12.84
N ASP A 21 -10.71 4.14 13.84
CA ASP A 21 -9.38 4.74 13.69
C ASP A 21 -8.47 3.92 12.76
N PRO A 22 -8.41 2.58 12.84
CA PRO A 22 -7.65 1.78 11.89
C PRO A 22 -8.09 1.98 10.43
N LEU A 23 -9.40 2.00 10.16
CA LEU A 23 -9.91 2.22 8.80
C LEU A 23 -9.60 3.64 8.30
N LYS A 24 -9.66 4.65 9.17
CA LYS A 24 -9.25 6.03 8.82
C LYS A 24 -7.77 6.10 8.50
N ASN A 25 -6.92 5.43 9.28
CA ASN A 25 -5.49 5.35 9.02
C ASN A 25 -5.23 4.63 7.68
N CYS A 26 -5.81 3.44 7.49
CA CYS A 26 -5.72 2.70 6.23
C CYS A 26 -6.20 3.52 5.02
N ALA A 27 -7.27 4.30 5.14
CA ALA A 27 -7.74 5.15 4.05
C ALA A 27 -6.68 6.17 3.62
N PHE A 28 -6.00 6.81 4.59
CA PHE A 28 -4.89 7.72 4.31
C PHE A 28 -3.70 7.00 3.69
N LYS A 29 -3.30 5.86 4.24
CA LYS A 29 -2.18 5.05 3.73
C LYS A 29 -2.40 4.61 2.28
N TYR A 30 -3.59 4.11 1.96
CA TYR A 30 -3.92 3.74 0.58
C TYR A 30 -4.12 4.92 -0.35
N LYS A 31 -4.44 6.11 0.17
CA LYS A 31 -4.36 7.35 -0.60
C LYS A 31 -2.91 7.64 -0.99
N VAL A 32 -1.95 7.54 -0.06
CA VAL A 32 -0.51 7.68 -0.35
C VAL A 32 -0.06 6.68 -1.42
N VAL A 33 -0.45 5.41 -1.30
CA VAL A 33 -0.10 4.41 -2.33
C VAL A 33 -0.64 4.78 -3.71
N LEU A 34 -1.91 5.21 -3.79
CA LEU A 34 -2.59 5.50 -5.05
C LEU A 34 -2.15 6.81 -5.71
N GLU A 35 -1.91 7.85 -4.91
CA GLU A 35 -1.72 9.21 -5.39
C GLU A 35 -0.26 9.65 -5.38
N ALA A 36 0.60 8.97 -4.61
CA ALA A 36 2.03 9.28 -4.55
C ALA A 36 2.90 8.10 -5.02
N SER A 37 2.89 6.98 -4.28
CA SER A 37 3.88 5.91 -4.50
C SER A 37 3.77 5.23 -5.87
N VAL A 38 2.57 4.84 -6.30
CA VAL A 38 2.39 4.20 -7.61
C VAL A 38 2.66 5.18 -8.77
N PRO A 39 2.13 6.42 -8.76
CA PRO A 39 2.49 7.42 -9.76
C PRO A 39 3.99 7.72 -9.82
N GLU A 40 4.65 7.91 -8.67
CA GLU A 40 6.09 8.18 -8.59
C GLU A 40 6.91 7.02 -9.16
N ALA A 41 6.58 5.77 -8.79
CA ALA A 41 7.25 4.60 -9.36
C ALA A 41 7.09 4.52 -10.88
N THR A 42 5.88 4.80 -11.38
CA THR A 42 5.57 4.78 -12.81
C THR A 42 6.34 5.87 -13.57
N GLU A 43 6.36 7.09 -13.04
CA GLU A 43 7.10 8.22 -13.61
C GLU A 43 8.61 7.95 -13.62
N ALA A 44 9.14 7.48 -12.49
CA ALA A 44 10.54 7.16 -12.33
C ALA A 44 10.99 6.05 -13.30
N LEU A 45 10.20 5.00 -13.49
CA LEU A 45 10.47 3.98 -14.51
C LEU A 45 10.42 4.54 -15.93
N THR A 46 9.44 5.38 -16.24
CA THR A 46 9.28 5.99 -17.56
C THR A 46 10.44 6.92 -17.90
N LYS A 47 10.98 7.63 -16.91
CA LYS A 47 12.08 8.58 -17.06
C LYS A 47 13.47 7.95 -16.88
N GLY A 48 13.56 6.63 -16.69
CA GLY A 48 14.83 5.93 -16.56
C GLY A 48 15.54 6.14 -15.21
N ASN A 49 14.78 6.37 -14.14
CA ASN A 49 15.30 6.52 -12.78
C ASN A 49 14.82 5.39 -11.84
N PRO A 50 15.30 4.15 -12.04
CA PRO A 50 14.82 2.98 -11.31
C PRO A 50 15.04 3.06 -9.79
N LYS A 51 15.98 3.87 -9.30
CA LYS A 51 16.21 3.99 -7.85
C LYS A 51 15.04 4.65 -7.12
N PHE A 52 14.51 5.73 -7.68
CA PHE A 52 13.30 6.36 -7.15
C PHE A 52 12.08 5.44 -7.27
N ALA A 53 11.99 4.64 -8.33
CA ALA A 53 10.94 3.64 -8.44
C ALA A 53 11.03 2.58 -7.34
N GLU A 54 12.23 2.13 -7.00
CA GLU A 54 12.47 1.19 -5.90
C GLU A 54 11.98 1.76 -4.57
N ASP A 55 12.37 3.00 -4.27
CA ASP A 55 12.01 3.67 -3.01
C ASP A 55 10.50 3.88 -2.91
N ALA A 56 9.84 4.24 -4.01
CA ALA A 56 8.39 4.41 -4.07
C ALA A 56 7.61 3.09 -3.85
N VAL A 57 8.07 1.97 -4.43
CA VAL A 57 7.42 0.66 -4.17
C VAL A 57 7.70 0.15 -2.74
N VAL A 58 8.86 0.48 -2.16
CA VAL A 58 9.13 0.24 -0.73
C VAL A 58 8.17 1.03 0.15
N GLY A 59 7.85 2.28 -0.23
CA GLY A 59 6.79 3.07 0.40
C GLY A 59 5.44 2.37 0.34
N SER A 60 5.05 1.84 -0.83
CA SER A 60 3.79 1.09 -0.99
C SER A 60 3.70 -0.12 -0.07
N HIS A 61 4.80 -0.88 0.07
CA HIS A 61 4.88 -1.98 1.04
C HIS A 61 4.68 -1.46 2.47
N GLY A 62 5.41 -0.42 2.87
CA GLY A 62 5.34 0.16 4.21
C GLY A 62 3.95 0.69 4.56
N GLU A 63 3.22 1.26 3.59
CA GLU A 63 1.86 1.73 3.81
C GLU A 63 0.85 0.58 3.97
N ALA A 64 0.97 -0.49 3.19
CA ALA A 64 0.13 -1.68 3.37
C ALA A 64 0.40 -2.36 4.71
N ASP A 65 1.67 -2.46 5.12
CA ASP A 65 2.06 -3.03 6.40
C ASP A 65 1.60 -2.16 7.58
N GLY A 66 1.77 -0.84 7.49
CA GLY A 66 1.28 0.10 8.50
C GLY A 66 -0.25 0.10 8.63
N CYS A 67 -0.99 -0.13 7.54
CA CYS A 67 -2.43 -0.31 7.61
C CYS A 67 -2.79 -1.59 8.39
N GLU A 68 -2.10 -2.71 8.13
CA GLU A 68 -2.32 -3.95 8.85
C GLU A 68 -2.01 -3.81 10.35
N GLN A 69 -0.87 -3.19 10.68
CA GLN A 69 -0.46 -2.94 12.06
C GLN A 69 -1.41 -1.99 12.80
N SER A 70 -2.15 -1.13 12.10
CA SER A 70 -3.13 -0.24 12.73
C SER A 70 -4.26 -1.00 13.45
N PHE A 71 -4.49 -2.26 13.11
CA PHE A 71 -5.46 -3.12 13.82
C PHE A 71 -4.89 -3.76 15.10
N GLY A 72 -3.65 -3.46 15.49
CA GLY A 72 -3.10 -3.83 16.80
C GLY A 72 -3.05 -5.33 17.09
N GLY A 73 -2.89 -6.16 16.04
CA GLY A 73 -2.91 -7.63 16.16
C GLY A 73 -4.31 -8.25 16.26
N SER A 74 -5.37 -7.45 16.29
CA SER A 74 -6.73 -7.95 16.08
C SER A 74 -6.95 -8.34 14.62
N LYS A 75 -7.93 -9.21 14.36
CA LYS A 75 -8.23 -9.68 12.99
C LYS A 75 -8.62 -8.50 12.09
N SER A 76 -7.69 -8.09 11.22
CA SER A 76 -7.90 -7.04 10.22
C SER A 76 -8.86 -7.53 9.13
N PRO A 77 -9.94 -6.78 8.80
CA PRO A 77 -10.81 -7.09 7.67
C PRO A 77 -10.12 -6.90 6.31
N LEU A 78 -8.89 -6.39 6.31
CA LEU A 78 -8.11 -6.05 5.11
C LEU A 78 -6.88 -6.94 4.93
N THR A 79 -6.64 -7.91 5.84
CA THR A 79 -5.44 -8.77 5.87
C THR A 79 -5.02 -9.28 4.48
N ALA A 80 -5.97 -9.83 3.71
CA ALA A 80 -5.69 -10.38 2.39
C ALA A 80 -5.24 -9.31 1.39
N LEU A 81 -5.86 -8.13 1.43
CA LEU A 81 -5.54 -7.02 0.53
C LEU A 81 -4.22 -6.35 0.91
N ASN A 82 -3.98 -6.16 2.21
CA ASN A 82 -2.70 -5.65 2.73
C ASN A 82 -1.56 -6.60 2.37
N THR A 83 -1.77 -7.91 2.51
CA THR A 83 -0.79 -8.93 2.10
C THR A 83 -0.53 -8.88 0.60
N ALA A 84 -1.57 -8.84 -0.22
CA ALA A 84 -1.40 -8.74 -1.67
C ALA A 84 -0.59 -7.51 -2.09
N VAL A 85 -0.80 -6.36 -1.47
CA VAL A 85 -0.05 -5.13 -1.80
C VAL A 85 1.40 -5.23 -1.34
N ARG A 86 1.69 -5.82 -0.16
CA ARG A 86 3.07 -6.08 0.28
C ARG A 86 3.80 -7.03 -0.66
N ASP A 87 3.19 -8.16 -0.99
CA ASP A 87 3.78 -9.18 -1.86
C ASP A 87 4.05 -8.62 -3.26
N LEU A 88 3.09 -7.90 -3.85
CA LEU A 88 3.27 -7.24 -5.14
C LEU A 88 4.35 -6.15 -5.09
N SER A 89 4.45 -5.40 -3.99
CA SER A 89 5.49 -4.40 -3.81
C SER A 89 6.88 -5.03 -3.71
N ASP A 90 7.01 -6.18 -3.05
CA ASP A 90 8.26 -6.95 -2.99
C ASP A 90 8.66 -7.52 -4.35
N VAL A 91 7.70 -8.06 -5.11
CA VAL A 91 7.93 -8.52 -6.49
C VAL A 91 8.34 -7.35 -7.38
N ALA A 92 7.63 -6.22 -7.32
CA ALA A 92 7.96 -5.02 -8.09
C ALA A 92 9.37 -4.52 -7.74
N ARG A 93 9.72 -4.46 -6.45
CA ARG A 93 11.06 -4.10 -5.99
C ARG A 93 12.13 -5.02 -6.56
N ALA A 94 11.89 -6.34 -6.54
CA ALA A 94 12.83 -7.31 -7.09
C ALA A 94 13.07 -7.10 -8.60
N ILE A 95 12.01 -6.81 -9.36
CA ILE A 95 12.10 -6.50 -10.79
C ILE A 95 12.85 -5.17 -11.01
N ILE A 96 12.50 -4.12 -10.27
CA ILE A 96 13.16 -2.81 -10.40
C ILE A 96 14.66 -2.92 -10.12
N ARG A 97 15.06 -3.76 -9.15
CA ARG A 97 16.49 -4.01 -8.84
C ARG A 97 17.26 -4.62 -10.01
N THR A 98 16.63 -5.37 -10.92
CA THR A 98 17.34 -5.85 -12.12
C THR A 98 17.74 -4.73 -13.06
N LEU A 99 17.06 -3.58 -13.00
CA LEU A 99 17.36 -2.38 -13.77
C LEU A 99 18.47 -1.52 -13.15
N LEU A 100 18.78 -1.73 -11.86
CA LEU A 100 19.85 -1.02 -11.14
C LEU A 100 21.23 -1.67 -11.31
N LEU A 101 21.24 -2.92 -11.77
CA LEU A 101 22.45 -3.71 -11.98
C LEU A 101 23.00 -3.59 -13.42
N GLN A 102 22.36 -2.77 -14.25
CA GLN A 102 22.79 -2.44 -15.62
C GLN A 102 23.56 -1.12 -15.63
#